data_AF-A0AA95KNZ7-F1
#
_entry.id   AF-A0AA95KNZ7-F1
#
_cell.length_a   1.000
_cell.length_b   1.000
_cell.length_c   1.000
_cell.angle_alpha   90.00
_cell.angle_beta   90.00
_cell.angle_gamma   90.00
#
_symmetry.space_group_name_H-M   'P 1'
#
loop_
_entity.id
_entity.type
_entity.pdbx_description
1 polymer ?
#
loop_
_entity_poly.entity_id
_entity_poly.type
_entity_poly.pdbx_seq_one_letter_code
_entity_poly.pdbx_strand_id
1 'polypeptide(L)'
;MSAALVGLFAWWFQAPWWLLGVYSVAAVLITLSVPLLYRLLGYKTADEAVWLHERNLREHATLMQRLESARQSLAELNITAGVKQANMLTAILDDYRSVVETRFVGKTFAPITYLNAARSVQEHVIQNLTDMVAVGHSLAGLNRQADASALHQEQQQRITALLAENDKFFTALNETAVEVANIRSVSQFERLDTLARLVSLAQTANHTGTRA
;
A
#
# COMPACT_ATOMS: atom_id res chain seq x y z
N MET A 1 -39.67 -49.08 15.46
CA MET A 1 -39.16 -50.21 14.63
C MET A 1 -38.28 -49.75 13.47
N SER A 2 -38.44 -48.56 12.91
CA SER A 2 -37.61 -48.06 11.80
C SER A 2 -36.12 -47.86 12.16
N ALA A 3 -35.81 -47.27 13.31
CA ALA A 3 -34.42 -47.02 13.72
C ALA A 3 -33.62 -48.31 13.99
N ALA A 4 -34.25 -49.33 14.57
CA ALA A 4 -33.64 -50.63 14.80
C ALA A 4 -33.33 -51.37 13.48
N LEU A 5 -34.21 -51.23 12.48
CA LEU A 5 -33.99 -51.79 11.14
C LEU A 5 -32.87 -51.07 10.39
N VAL A 6 -32.73 -49.76 10.53
CA VAL A 6 -31.61 -49.00 9.96
C VAL A 6 -30.28 -49.40 10.62
N GLY A 7 -30.27 -49.60 11.94
CA GLY A 7 -29.09 -50.09 12.66
C GLY A 7 -28.69 -51.52 12.25
N LEU A 8 -29.66 -52.43 12.11
CA LEU A 8 -29.44 -53.79 11.63
C LEU A 8 -28.99 -53.83 10.16
N PHE A 9 -29.55 -52.96 9.31
CA PHE A 9 -29.15 -52.85 7.91
C PHE A 9 -27.71 -52.36 7.78
N ALA A 10 -27.31 -51.34 8.55
CA ALA A 10 -25.93 -50.85 8.56
C ALA A 10 -24.94 -51.88 9.15
N TRP A 11 -25.39 -52.69 10.12
CA TRP A 11 -24.57 -53.77 10.68
C TRP A 11 -24.42 -54.96 9.72
N TRP A 12 -25.44 -55.26 8.91
CA TRP A 12 -25.42 -56.32 7.89
C TRP A 12 -24.66 -55.90 6.63
N PHE A 13 -24.82 -54.65 6.19
CA PHE A 13 -24.00 -54.04 5.14
C PHE A 13 -22.69 -53.51 5.73
N GLN A 14 -21.84 -54.42 6.20
CA GLN A 14 -20.44 -54.09 6.45
C GLN A 14 -19.75 -53.88 5.11
N ALA A 15 -19.86 -52.66 4.57
CA ALA A 15 -19.13 -52.28 3.39
C ALA A 15 -17.66 -52.65 3.62
N PRO A 16 -17.07 -53.49 2.77
CA PRO A 16 -15.73 -53.95 3.01
C PRO A 16 -14.80 -52.73 3.00
N TRP A 17 -13.84 -52.75 3.92
CA TRP A 17 -12.93 -51.64 4.23
C TRP A 17 -12.20 -51.10 2.98
N TRP A 18 -12.00 -51.92 1.96
CA TRP A 18 -11.47 -51.49 0.66
C TRP A 18 -12.44 -50.59 -0.13
N LEU A 19 -13.76 -50.82 -0.09
CA LEU A 19 -14.76 -49.95 -0.72
C LEU A 19 -14.80 -48.58 -0.05
N LEU A 20 -14.74 -48.54 1.28
CA LEU A 20 -14.63 -47.28 2.05
C LEU A 20 -13.31 -46.56 1.75
N GLY A 21 -12.21 -47.30 1.60
CA GLY A 21 -10.92 -46.76 1.19
C GLY A 21 -10.96 -46.14 -0.22
N VAL A 22 -11.52 -46.86 -1.20
CA VAL A 22 -11.65 -46.35 -2.58
C VAL A 22 -12.57 -45.13 -2.63
N TYR A 23 -13.70 -45.17 -1.92
CA TYR A 23 -14.63 -44.04 -1.88
C TYR A 23 -14.02 -42.79 -1.24
N SER A 24 -13.28 -42.95 -0.14
CA SER A 24 -12.61 -41.83 0.52
C SER A 24 -11.52 -41.22 -0.38
N VAL A 25 -10.71 -42.04 -1.06
CA VAL A 25 -9.71 -41.56 -2.02
C VAL A 25 -10.37 -40.86 -3.21
N ALA A 26 -11.45 -41.42 -3.76
CA ALA A 26 -12.20 -40.80 -4.86
C ALA A 26 -12.79 -39.44 -4.44
N ALA A 27 -13.37 -39.34 -3.22
CA ALA A 27 -13.89 -38.09 -2.70
C ALA A 27 -12.79 -37.03 -2.50
N VAL A 28 -11.61 -37.42 -2.01
CA VAL A 28 -10.45 -36.53 -1.90
C VAL A 28 -9.95 -36.07 -3.27
N LEU A 29 -9.88 -36.98 -4.26
CA LEU A 29 -9.48 -36.62 -5.62
C LEU A 29 -10.47 -35.65 -6.27
N ILE A 30 -11.78 -35.88 -6.10
CA ILE A 30 -12.82 -35.00 -6.64
C ILE A 30 -12.76 -33.63 -5.97
N THR A 31 -12.67 -33.56 -4.64
CA THR A 31 -12.59 -32.27 -3.91
C THR A 31 -11.31 -31.50 -4.22
N LEU A 32 -10.17 -32.18 -4.42
CA LEU A 32 -8.91 -31.54 -4.79
C LEU A 32 -8.79 -31.23 -6.28
N SER A 33 -9.59 -31.86 -7.16
CA SER A 33 -9.50 -31.67 -8.60
C SER A 33 -9.73 -30.20 -9.00
N VAL A 34 -10.73 -29.54 -8.41
CA VAL A 34 -11.08 -28.15 -8.70
C VAL A 34 -9.94 -27.19 -8.32
N PRO A 35 -9.42 -27.16 -7.07
CA PRO A 35 -8.31 -26.26 -6.72
C PRO A 35 -7.01 -26.61 -7.46
N LEU A 36 -6.75 -27.89 -7.75
CA LEU A 36 -5.58 -28.29 -8.57
C LEU A 36 -5.69 -27.76 -9.99
N LEU A 37 -6.82 -27.99 -10.66
CA LEU A 37 -7.07 -27.49 -12.02
C LEU A 37 -7.04 -25.96 -12.05
N TYR A 38 -7.68 -25.31 -11.08
CA TYR A 38 -7.67 -23.85 -10.96
C TYR A 38 -6.26 -23.27 -10.83
N ARG A 39 -5.37 -23.95 -10.09
CA ARG A 39 -3.96 -23.58 -9.97
C ARG A 39 -3.14 -23.94 -11.22
N LEU A 40 -3.35 -25.12 -11.80
CA LEU A 40 -2.62 -25.61 -12.98
C LEU A 40 -2.95 -24.81 -14.25
N LEU A 41 -4.20 -24.41 -14.41
CA LEU A 41 -4.67 -23.62 -15.55
C LEU A 41 -4.30 -22.13 -15.44
N GLY A 42 -3.67 -21.71 -14.34
CA GLY A 42 -3.18 -20.33 -14.16
C GLY A 42 -4.26 -19.30 -13.83
N TYR A 43 -5.51 -19.71 -13.59
CA TYR A 43 -6.60 -18.80 -13.23
C TYR A 43 -6.32 -18.05 -11.92
N LYS A 44 -5.74 -18.73 -10.93
CA LYS A 44 -5.32 -18.10 -9.67
C LYS A 44 -4.43 -16.85 -9.90
N THR A 45 -3.41 -16.98 -10.74
CA THR A 45 -2.46 -15.90 -11.00
C THR A 45 -3.07 -14.77 -11.82
N ALA A 46 -4.00 -15.09 -12.73
CA ALA A 46 -4.71 -14.09 -13.52
C ALA A 46 -5.68 -13.28 -12.65
N ASP A 47 -6.49 -13.97 -11.83
CA ASP A 47 -7.45 -13.33 -10.93
C ASP A 47 -6.73 -12.50 -9.84
N GLU A 48 -5.63 -13.01 -9.28
CA GLU A 48 -4.80 -12.23 -8.36
C GLU A 48 -4.26 -10.95 -9.01
N ALA A 49 -3.79 -11.02 -10.26
CA ALA A 49 -3.28 -9.84 -10.97
C ALA A 49 -4.38 -8.78 -11.21
N VAL A 50 -5.57 -9.21 -11.62
CA VAL A 50 -6.73 -8.32 -11.81
C VAL A 50 -7.14 -7.68 -10.49
N TRP A 51 -7.28 -8.48 -9.43
CA TRP A 51 -7.64 -7.99 -8.10
C TRP A 51 -6.61 -6.99 -7.56
N LEU A 52 -5.32 -7.27 -7.72
CA LEU A 52 -4.24 -6.38 -7.31
C LEU A 52 -4.25 -5.06 -8.10
N HIS A 53 -4.51 -5.13 -9.40
CA HIS A 53 -4.60 -3.93 -10.25
C HIS A 53 -5.77 -3.04 -9.84
N GLU A 54 -6.97 -3.61 -9.69
CA GLU A 54 -8.14 -2.85 -9.23
C GLU A 54 -7.92 -2.22 -7.86
N ARG A 55 -7.36 -2.99 -6.92
CA ARG A 55 -7.02 -2.49 -5.59
C ARG A 55 -6.05 -1.31 -5.67
N ASN A 56 -5.02 -1.40 -6.49
CA ASN A 56 -4.02 -0.36 -6.68
C ASN A 56 -4.65 0.95 -7.20
N LEU A 57 -5.55 0.86 -8.20
CA LEU A 57 -6.28 2.01 -8.71
C LEU A 57 -7.14 2.70 -7.64
N ARG A 58 -7.85 1.91 -6.81
CA ARG A 58 -8.67 2.44 -5.71
C ARG A 58 -7.82 3.13 -4.65
N GLU A 59 -6.71 2.52 -4.25
CA GLU A 59 -5.79 3.10 -3.28
C GLU A 59 -5.18 4.41 -3.81
N HIS A 60 -4.77 4.44 -5.08
CA HIS A 60 -4.23 5.65 -5.72
C HIS A 60 -5.25 6.79 -5.76
N ALA A 61 -6.50 6.51 -6.16
CA ALA A 61 -7.56 7.51 -6.14
C ALA A 61 -7.81 8.08 -4.73
N THR A 62 -7.74 7.21 -3.71
CA THR A 62 -7.88 7.62 -2.30
C THR A 62 -6.74 8.55 -1.87
N LEU A 63 -5.50 8.24 -2.25
CA LEU A 63 -4.33 9.10 -1.96
C LEU A 63 -4.45 10.46 -2.64
N MET A 64 -4.83 10.48 -3.92
CA MET A 64 -5.03 11.72 -4.67
C MET A 64 -6.11 12.60 -4.05
N GLN A 65 -7.23 12.00 -3.61
CA GLN A 65 -8.28 12.74 -2.92
C GLN A 65 -7.79 13.37 -1.60
N ARG A 66 -7.04 12.62 -0.79
CA ARG A 66 -6.48 13.13 0.48
C ARG A 66 -5.47 14.25 0.24
N LEU A 67 -4.59 14.06 -0.75
CA LEU A 67 -3.60 15.06 -1.14
C LEU A 67 -4.27 16.36 -1.61
N GLU A 68 -5.29 16.25 -2.44
CA GLU A 68 -6.04 17.41 -2.93
C GLU A 68 -6.76 18.13 -1.79
N SER A 69 -7.37 17.40 -0.86
CA SER A 69 -7.97 17.98 0.35
C SER A 69 -6.93 18.74 1.18
N ALA A 70 -5.77 18.13 1.45
CA ALA A 70 -4.70 18.79 2.20
C ALA A 70 -4.18 20.03 1.47
N ARG A 71 -4.01 19.96 0.15
CA ARG A 71 -3.59 21.08 -0.70
C ARG A 71 -4.56 22.26 -0.60
N GLN A 72 -5.87 22.00 -0.67
CA GLN A 72 -6.90 23.03 -0.55
C GLN A 72 -6.83 23.71 0.82
N SER A 73 -6.78 22.94 1.91
CA SER A 73 -6.67 23.51 3.26
C SER A 73 -5.37 24.30 3.48
N LEU A 74 -4.23 23.82 2.95
CA LEU A 74 -2.96 24.57 2.99
C LEU A 74 -3.04 25.89 2.22
N ALA A 75 -3.77 25.92 1.10
CA ALA A 75 -3.99 27.14 0.32
C ALA A 75 -4.87 28.14 1.09
N GLU A 76 -5.95 27.68 1.72
CA GLU A 76 -6.82 28.50 2.58
C GLU A 76 -6.06 29.12 3.76
N LEU A 77 -5.10 28.36 4.32
CA LEU A 77 -4.24 28.79 5.43
C LEU A 77 -3.03 29.64 4.98
N ASN A 78 -2.88 29.94 3.68
CA ASN A 78 -1.73 30.65 3.10
C ASN A 78 -0.35 29.98 3.36
N ILE A 79 -0.32 28.66 3.55
CA ILE A 79 0.93 27.90 3.73
C ILE A 79 1.47 27.51 2.34
N THR A 80 2.03 28.50 1.63
CA THR A 80 2.42 28.39 0.21
C THR A 80 3.46 27.30 -0.05
N ALA A 81 4.42 27.10 0.86
CA ALA A 81 5.40 26.02 0.76
C ALA A 81 4.74 24.64 0.81
N GLY A 82 3.72 24.45 1.66
CA GLY A 82 2.95 23.22 1.73
C GLY A 82 2.15 22.95 0.45
N VAL A 83 1.54 23.98 -0.14
CA VAL A 83 0.85 23.87 -1.44
C VAL A 83 1.83 23.44 -2.55
N LYS A 84 3.04 24.02 -2.56
CA LYS A 84 4.09 23.65 -3.52
C LYS A 84 4.49 22.17 -3.38
N GLN A 85 4.67 21.71 -2.14
CA GLN A 85 4.99 20.30 -1.86
C GLN A 85 3.85 19.35 -2.25
N ALA A 86 2.59 19.74 -2.02
CA ALA A 86 1.45 18.96 -2.46
C ALA A 86 1.39 18.82 -4.00
N ASN A 87 1.66 19.91 -4.74
CA ASN A 87 1.76 19.87 -6.19
C ASN A 87 2.92 18.98 -6.67
N MET A 88 4.07 19.03 -5.98
CA MET A 88 5.22 18.18 -6.28
C MET A 88 4.88 16.69 -6.06
N LEU A 89 4.23 16.35 -4.94
CA LEU A 89 3.79 14.99 -4.67
C LEU A 89 2.79 14.48 -5.72
N THR A 90 1.89 15.34 -6.19
CA THR A 90 0.94 15.04 -7.27
C THR A 90 1.69 14.60 -8.53
N ALA A 91 2.70 15.38 -8.95
CA ALA A 91 3.52 15.05 -10.11
C ALA A 91 4.28 13.72 -9.93
N ILE A 92 4.87 13.49 -8.75
CA ILE A 92 5.59 12.24 -8.43
C ILE A 92 4.63 11.04 -8.46
N LEU A 93 3.43 11.17 -7.92
CA LEU A 93 2.41 10.11 -7.91
C LEU A 93 2.01 9.68 -9.32
N ASP A 94 1.79 10.65 -10.21
CA ASP A 94 1.45 10.39 -11.61
C ASP A 94 2.60 9.77 -12.39
N ASP A 95 3.82 10.31 -12.27
CA ASP A 95 5.01 9.80 -12.95
C ASP A 95 5.34 8.38 -12.50
N TYR A 96 5.30 8.13 -11.18
CA TYR A 96 5.61 6.82 -10.62
C TYR A 96 4.62 5.75 -11.09
N ARG A 97 3.31 6.07 -11.13
CA ARG A 97 2.29 5.16 -11.65
C ARG A 97 2.56 4.80 -13.11
N SER A 98 2.81 5.81 -13.94
CA SER A 98 3.11 5.63 -15.37
C SER A 98 4.35 4.75 -15.60
N VAL A 99 5.44 5.02 -14.86
CA VAL A 99 6.69 4.25 -14.96
C VAL A 99 6.47 2.80 -14.53
N VAL A 100 5.79 2.56 -13.41
CA VAL A 100 5.55 1.20 -12.94
C VAL A 100 4.62 0.44 -13.88
N GLU A 101 3.55 1.06 -14.34
CA GLU A 101 2.59 0.44 -15.26
C GLU A 101 3.29 0.03 -16.56
N THR A 102 4.07 0.93 -17.17
CA THR A 102 4.77 0.66 -18.44
C THR A 102 5.94 -0.32 -18.31
N ARG A 103 6.70 -0.30 -17.21
CA ARG A 103 7.91 -1.15 -17.05
C ARG A 103 7.62 -2.58 -16.60
N PHE A 104 6.49 -2.79 -15.92
CA PHE A 104 6.16 -4.09 -15.33
C PHE A 104 4.98 -4.79 -16.02
N VAL A 105 4.48 -4.29 -17.16
CA VAL A 105 3.53 -5.03 -18.00
C VAL A 105 4.03 -6.45 -18.24
N GLY A 106 3.25 -7.44 -17.80
CA GLY A 106 3.56 -8.87 -17.98
C GLY A 106 4.58 -9.48 -17.00
N LYS A 107 5.02 -8.76 -15.94
CA LYS A 107 5.94 -9.30 -14.91
C LYS A 107 5.23 -9.52 -13.57
N THR A 108 5.18 -10.77 -13.10
CA THR A 108 4.29 -11.23 -12.03
C THR A 108 4.66 -10.82 -10.60
N PHE A 109 5.93 -10.56 -10.28
CA PHE A 109 6.38 -10.50 -8.85
C PHE A 109 7.16 -9.25 -8.42
N ALA A 110 7.65 -8.42 -9.34
CA ALA A 110 8.44 -7.23 -8.99
C ALA A 110 7.63 -5.95 -8.68
N PRO A 111 6.54 -5.59 -9.37
CA PRO A 111 5.97 -4.25 -9.23
C PRO A 111 5.39 -3.95 -7.84
N ILE A 112 4.82 -4.95 -7.16
CA ILE A 112 4.01 -4.74 -5.96
C ILE A 112 4.86 -4.28 -4.77
N THR A 113 6.07 -4.82 -4.58
CA THR A 113 6.88 -4.46 -3.40
C THR A 113 7.44 -3.04 -3.51
N TYR A 114 7.86 -2.62 -4.71
CA TYR A 114 8.27 -1.22 -4.95
C TYR A 114 7.09 -0.26 -4.83
N LEU A 115 5.92 -0.65 -5.35
CA LEU A 115 4.70 0.14 -5.20
C LEU A 115 4.32 0.33 -3.74
N ASN A 116 4.33 -0.74 -2.94
CA ASN A 116 3.96 -0.68 -1.53
C ASN A 116 4.92 0.17 -0.70
N ALA A 117 6.24 0.05 -0.95
CA ALA A 117 7.22 0.84 -0.22
C ALA A 117 7.16 2.34 -0.59
N ALA A 118 7.08 2.66 -1.89
CA ALA A 118 6.87 4.04 -2.34
C ALA A 118 5.54 4.61 -1.83
N ARG A 119 4.47 3.80 -1.81
CA ARG A 119 3.17 4.17 -1.27
C ARG A 119 3.23 4.55 0.20
N SER A 120 3.94 3.77 1.02
CA SER A 120 4.10 4.09 2.43
C SER A 120 4.78 5.45 2.64
N VAL A 121 5.78 5.78 1.82
CA VAL A 121 6.43 7.10 1.85
C VAL A 121 5.46 8.20 1.38
N GLN A 122 4.71 7.98 0.31
CA GLN A 122 3.70 8.93 -0.20
C GLN A 122 2.60 9.21 0.83
N GLU A 123 2.09 8.17 1.50
CA GLU A 123 1.12 8.27 2.59
C GLU A 123 1.65 9.12 3.74
N HIS A 124 2.91 8.92 4.10
CA HIS A 124 3.53 9.69 5.17
C HIS A 124 3.74 11.16 4.80
N VAL A 125 4.12 11.47 3.56
CA VAL A 125 4.18 12.86 3.10
C VAL A 125 2.80 13.53 3.14
N ILE A 126 1.73 12.82 2.73
CA ILE A 126 0.35 13.31 2.85
C ILE A 126 -0.02 13.55 4.32
N GLN A 127 0.40 12.66 5.22
CA GLN A 127 0.21 12.84 6.66
C GLN A 127 0.90 14.10 7.15
N ASN A 128 2.17 14.31 6.80
CA ASN A 128 2.91 15.53 7.16
C ASN A 128 2.23 16.80 6.64
N LEU A 129 1.71 16.79 5.41
CA LEU A 129 0.93 17.90 4.86
C LEU A 129 -0.38 18.14 5.64
N THR A 130 -1.03 17.08 6.09
CA THR A 130 -2.24 17.16 6.92
C THR A 130 -1.93 17.68 8.32
N ASP A 131 -0.80 17.26 8.91
CA ASP A 131 -0.33 17.76 10.19
C ASP A 131 0.04 19.25 10.11
N MET A 132 0.60 19.69 8.98
CA MET A 132 0.81 21.12 8.71
C MET A 132 -0.50 21.90 8.66
N VAL A 133 -1.58 21.34 8.10
CA VAL A 133 -2.93 21.97 8.14
C VAL A 133 -3.41 22.12 9.58
N ALA A 134 -3.27 21.08 10.40
CA ALA A 134 -3.65 21.12 11.81
C ALA A 134 -2.86 22.19 12.58
N VAL A 135 -1.54 22.28 12.36
CA VAL A 135 -0.67 23.32 12.94
C VAL A 135 -1.05 24.71 12.43
N GLY A 136 -1.40 24.84 11.14
CA GLY A 136 -1.87 26.10 10.56
C GLY A 136 -3.17 26.61 11.17
N HIS A 137 -4.14 25.73 11.40
CA HIS A 137 -5.36 26.08 12.15
C HIS A 137 -5.05 26.47 13.61
N SER A 138 -4.10 25.80 14.26
CA SER A 138 -3.62 26.15 15.60
C SER A 138 -3.03 27.57 15.63
N LEU A 139 -2.14 27.91 14.69
CA LEU A 139 -1.57 29.25 14.52
C LEU A 139 -2.64 30.32 14.29
N ALA A 140 -3.61 30.05 13.42
CA ALA A 140 -4.74 30.96 13.18
C ALA A 140 -5.59 31.18 14.44
N GLY A 141 -5.72 30.16 15.29
CA GLY A 141 -6.34 30.26 16.61
C GLY A 141 -5.54 31.11 17.60
N LEU A 142 -4.23 30.87 17.70
CA LEU A 142 -3.31 31.56 18.61
C LEU A 142 -3.15 33.04 18.30
N ASN A 143 -3.35 33.47 17.06
CA ASN A 143 -3.29 34.90 16.67
C ASN A 143 -4.34 35.77 17.38
N ARG A 144 -5.36 35.15 18.00
CA ARG A 144 -6.38 35.84 18.81
C ARG A 144 -5.99 36.03 20.29
N GLN A 145 -4.91 35.41 20.74
CA GLN A 145 -4.44 35.44 22.12
C GLN A 145 -3.17 36.32 22.21
N ALA A 146 -3.22 37.41 23.00
CA ALA A 146 -2.17 38.44 23.03
C ALA A 146 -0.81 37.98 23.61
N ASP A 147 -0.71 36.78 24.22
CA ASP A 147 0.47 36.30 24.95
C ASP A 147 1.06 34.98 24.41
N ALA A 148 0.72 34.60 23.17
CA ALA A 148 1.06 33.30 22.59
C ALA A 148 2.37 33.28 21.76
N SER A 149 3.26 34.27 21.90
CA SER A 149 4.44 34.43 21.02
C SER A 149 5.37 33.20 20.98
N ALA A 150 5.62 32.57 22.13
CA ALA A 150 6.44 31.36 22.21
C ALA A 150 5.78 30.16 21.51
N LEU A 151 4.46 30.00 21.66
CA LEU A 151 3.70 28.94 21.00
C LEU A 151 3.65 29.16 19.48
N HIS A 152 3.50 30.41 19.03
CA HIS A 152 3.57 30.76 17.61
C HIS A 152 4.91 30.34 17.00
N GLN A 153 6.01 30.65 17.68
CA GLN A 153 7.34 30.28 17.21
C GLN A 153 7.53 28.76 17.16
N GLU A 154 7.05 28.03 18.17
CA GLU A 154 7.09 26.57 18.20
C GLU A 154 6.29 25.94 17.05
N GLN A 155 5.06 26.41 16.81
CA GLN A 155 4.23 25.92 15.71
C GLN A 155 4.84 26.23 14.33
N GLN A 156 5.47 27.40 14.16
CA GLN A 156 6.18 27.75 12.92
C GLN A 156 7.42 26.86 12.69
N GLN A 157 8.15 26.54 13.76
CA GLN A 157 9.26 25.59 13.71
C GLN A 157 8.76 24.19 13.32
N ARG A 158 7.62 23.75 13.86
CA ARG A 158 7.01 22.46 13.52
C ARG A 158 6.65 22.39 12.03
N ILE A 159 6.03 23.43 11.46
CA ILE A 159 5.77 23.50 10.01
C ILE A 159 7.07 23.38 9.22
N THR A 160 8.12 24.10 9.62
CA THR A 160 9.42 24.08 8.93
C THR A 160 10.07 22.70 8.98
N ALA A 161 9.95 21.99 10.11
CA ALA A 161 10.46 20.64 10.27
C ALA A 161 9.72 19.65 9.35
N LEU A 162 8.39 19.72 9.28
CA LEU A 162 7.57 18.88 8.40
C LEU A 162 7.90 19.14 6.92
N LEU A 163 8.09 20.40 6.52
CA LEU A 163 8.54 20.75 5.17
C LEU A 163 9.90 20.13 4.83
N ALA A 164 10.88 20.28 5.73
CA ALA A 164 12.23 19.75 5.51
C ALA A 164 12.25 18.21 5.46
N GLU A 165 11.37 17.55 6.21
CA GLU A 165 11.21 16.10 6.16
C GLU A 165 10.62 15.65 4.82
N ASN A 166 9.57 16.33 4.35
CA ASN A 166 8.96 16.07 3.03
C ASN A 166 9.96 16.22 1.88
N ASP A 167 10.84 17.23 1.92
CA ASP A 167 11.87 17.42 0.88
C ASP A 167 12.85 16.23 0.80
N LYS A 168 13.17 15.59 1.93
CA LYS A 168 13.99 14.37 1.94
C LYS A 168 13.24 13.22 1.28
N PHE A 169 11.96 13.05 1.58
CA PHE A 169 11.14 12.02 0.96
C PHE A 169 10.97 12.24 -0.54
N PHE A 170 10.79 13.49 -1.00
CA PHE A 170 10.69 13.79 -2.43
C PHE A 170 11.97 13.45 -3.18
N THR A 171 13.12 13.81 -2.61
CA THR A 171 14.43 13.48 -3.20
C THR A 171 14.56 11.98 -3.36
N ALA A 172 14.27 11.22 -2.30
CA ALA A 172 14.41 9.78 -2.31
C ALA A 172 13.38 9.07 -3.22
N LEU A 173 12.13 9.55 -3.26
CA LEU A 173 11.11 9.06 -4.19
C LEU A 173 11.51 9.28 -5.64
N ASN A 174 12.06 10.46 -5.96
CA ASN A 174 12.48 10.78 -7.32
C ASN A 174 13.69 9.95 -7.76
N GLU A 175 14.71 9.83 -6.91
CA GLU A 175 15.87 8.96 -7.16
C GLU A 175 15.42 7.51 -7.43
N THR A 176 14.52 7.01 -6.58
CA THR A 176 13.94 5.67 -6.76
C THR A 176 13.16 5.56 -8.07
N ALA A 177 12.32 6.55 -8.39
CA ALA A 177 11.52 6.53 -9.62
C ALA A 177 12.40 6.47 -10.87
N VAL A 178 13.50 7.23 -10.88
CA VAL A 178 14.50 7.21 -11.96
C VAL A 178 15.22 5.87 -12.00
N GLU A 179 15.66 5.33 -10.86
CA GLU A 179 16.29 4.00 -10.79
C GLU A 179 15.35 2.92 -11.35
N VAL A 180 14.08 2.90 -10.91
CA VAL A 180 13.03 1.98 -11.39
C VAL A 180 12.78 2.16 -12.89
N ALA A 181 12.70 3.40 -13.37
CA ALA A 181 12.57 3.71 -14.78
C ALA A 181 13.76 3.20 -15.60
N ASN A 182 14.96 3.16 -15.01
CA ASN A 182 16.19 2.73 -15.68
C ASN A 182 16.53 1.23 -15.49
N ILE A 183 15.66 0.43 -14.86
CA ILE A 183 15.82 -1.05 -14.78
C ILE A 183 15.57 -1.64 -16.18
N ARG A 184 16.54 -1.49 -17.09
CA ARG A 184 16.46 -2.02 -18.46
C ARG A 184 17.06 -3.42 -18.58
N SER A 185 17.95 -3.85 -17.69
CA SER A 185 18.59 -5.17 -17.78
C SER A 185 19.46 -5.58 -16.58
N VAL A 186 19.34 -4.95 -15.40
CA VAL A 186 20.34 -5.15 -14.34
C VAL A 186 19.98 -6.26 -13.35
N SER A 187 21.05 -6.88 -12.82
CA SER A 187 21.05 -8.02 -11.91
C SER A 187 20.03 -7.88 -10.77
N GLN A 188 19.58 -9.01 -10.22
CA GLN A 188 18.68 -9.06 -9.05
C GLN A 188 19.19 -8.21 -7.86
N PHE A 189 20.48 -7.86 -7.84
CA PHE A 189 21.17 -7.12 -6.79
C PHE A 189 20.78 -5.62 -6.74
N GLU A 190 20.82 -4.90 -7.87
CA GLU A 190 20.45 -3.47 -7.90
C GLU A 190 18.95 -3.29 -7.59
N ARG A 191 18.13 -4.23 -8.04
CA ARG A 191 16.72 -4.29 -7.65
C ARG A 191 16.56 -4.39 -6.14
N LEU A 192 17.30 -5.29 -5.49
CA LEU A 192 17.21 -5.49 -4.05
C LEU A 192 17.69 -4.26 -3.28
N ASP A 193 18.68 -3.53 -3.80
CA ASP A 193 19.22 -2.31 -3.18
C ASP A 193 18.22 -1.14 -3.23
N THR A 194 17.65 -0.82 -4.41
CA THR A 194 16.61 0.22 -4.54
C THR A 194 15.40 -0.10 -3.66
N LEU A 195 15.03 -1.38 -3.58
CA LEU A 195 13.93 -1.84 -2.71
C LEU A 195 14.29 -1.69 -1.23
N ALA A 196 15.50 -2.06 -0.83
CA ALA A 196 15.97 -1.91 0.54
C ALA A 196 16.00 -0.44 0.97
N ARG A 197 16.41 0.48 0.10
CA ARG A 197 16.35 1.92 0.36
C ARG A 197 14.91 2.40 0.55
N LEU A 198 13.99 2.04 -0.35
CA LEU A 198 12.57 2.39 -0.20
C LEU A 198 11.95 1.83 1.09
N VAL A 199 12.26 0.58 1.43
CA VAL A 199 11.78 -0.04 2.67
C VAL A 199 12.37 0.66 3.89
N SER A 200 13.66 1.02 3.86
CA SER A 200 14.29 1.80 4.92
C SER A 200 13.63 3.17 5.07
N LEU A 201 13.33 3.87 3.97
CA LEU A 201 12.63 5.16 3.98
C LEU A 201 11.22 5.03 4.56
N ALA A 202 10.48 4.01 4.12
CA ALA A 202 9.16 3.69 4.66
C ALA A 202 9.23 3.36 6.16
N GLN A 203 10.25 2.62 6.61
CA GLN A 203 10.47 2.34 8.04
C GLN A 203 10.81 3.60 8.83
N THR A 204 11.68 4.48 8.30
CA THR A 204 11.99 5.76 8.92
C THR A 204 10.73 6.61 9.07
N ALA A 205 9.92 6.72 8.01
CA ALA A 205 8.63 7.40 8.03
C ALA A 205 7.65 6.81 9.07
N ASN A 206 7.58 5.48 9.18
CA ASN A 206 6.69 4.84 10.14
C ASN A 206 7.14 5.05 11.61
N HIS A 207 8.45 5.15 11.82
CA HIS A 207 9.03 5.43 13.15
C HIS A 207 8.96 6.89 13.56
N THR A 208 8.98 7.84 12.63
CA THR A 208 8.75 9.26 12.94
C THR A 208 7.29 9.52 13.28
N GLY A 209 6.35 8.89 12.57
CA GLY A 209 4.90 9.00 12.86
C GLY A 209 4.44 8.37 14.19
N THR A 210 5.25 7.52 14.83
CA THR A 210 4.94 6.89 16.13
C THR A 210 5.58 7.58 17.34
N ARG A 211 6.43 8.59 17.12
CA ARG A 211 7.14 9.35 18.18
C ARG A 211 6.65 10.80 18.33
N ALA A 212 5.66 11.22 17.56
CA ALA A 212 4.93 12.47 17.74
C ALA A 212 3.63 12.22 18.52
#